data_AF-A0A7S3I8E8-F1
#
_entry.id   AF-A0A7S3I8E8-F1
#
_cell.length_a   1.000
_cell.length_b   1.000
_cell.length_c   1.000
_cell.angle_alpha   90.00
_cell.angle_beta   90.00
_cell.angle_gamma   90.00
#
_symmetry.space_group_name_H-M   'P 1'
#
loop_
_entity.id
_entity.type
_entity.pdbx_description
1 polymer ?
#
loop_
_entity_poly.entity_id
_entity_poly.type
_entity_poly.pdbx_seq_one_letter_code
_entity_poly.pdbx_strand_id
1 'polypeptide(L)'
;MAKLKHFATMLSKKKNKIGGPVDQREENSVILQGPISKFLSKNHNIVKRYLILNKHALFVYKDEIALQSFPNRPNVVIPLDEIASVNQREFTAHQMLRNMKNQSLRPGEVAYVMEIALKQGYNQIAQ
;
A
#
# COMPACT_ATOMS: atom_id res chain seq x y z
N MET A 1 -58.62 -20.06 -52.30
CA MET A 1 -57.98 -21.02 -51.37
C MET A 1 -56.84 -20.31 -50.66
N ALA A 2 -56.91 -20.24 -49.34
CA ALA A 2 -55.96 -19.54 -48.49
C ALA A 2 -54.71 -20.40 -48.18
N LYS A 3 -53.53 -19.78 -48.14
CA LYS A 3 -52.40 -20.20 -47.31
C LYS A 3 -51.47 -19.00 -47.06
N LEU A 4 -51.77 -18.28 -45.98
CA LEU A 4 -50.87 -17.35 -45.31
C LEU A 4 -49.76 -18.16 -44.63
N LYS A 5 -48.48 -17.83 -44.88
CA LYS A 5 -47.38 -18.18 -43.98
C LYS A 5 -46.80 -16.90 -43.37
N HIS A 6 -47.16 -16.71 -42.11
CA HIS A 6 -46.39 -16.15 -41.00
C HIS A 6 -45.53 -14.88 -41.21
N PHE A 7 -46.04 -13.81 -40.60
CA PHE A 7 -45.34 -12.78 -39.81
C PHE A 7 -43.88 -13.07 -39.40
N ALA A 8 -42.98 -12.11 -39.61
CA ALA A 8 -42.59 -11.13 -38.57
C ALA A 8 -41.37 -10.30 -39.03
N THR A 9 -41.57 -9.00 -39.15
CA THR A 9 -40.53 -7.97 -39.23
C THR A 9 -40.02 -7.64 -37.81
N MET A 10 -38.80 -7.09 -37.75
CA MET A 10 -38.17 -6.32 -36.67
C MET A 10 -37.26 -7.04 -35.66
N LEU A 11 -35.95 -6.90 -35.92
CA LEU A 11 -34.96 -6.30 -35.02
C LEU A 11 -35.25 -6.42 -33.51
N SER A 12 -34.89 -7.57 -32.93
CA SER A 12 -34.76 -7.72 -31.49
C SER A 12 -33.28 -7.73 -31.10
N LYS A 13 -32.85 -6.59 -30.56
CA LYS A 13 -31.82 -6.38 -29.53
C LYS A 13 -30.62 -7.36 -29.56
N LYS A 14 -29.54 -6.87 -30.14
CA LYS A 14 -28.16 -7.30 -29.84
C LYS A 14 -28.00 -7.31 -28.31
N LYS A 15 -27.93 -8.50 -27.71
CA LYS A 15 -27.59 -8.69 -26.30
C LYS A 15 -26.15 -8.22 -26.08
N ASN A 16 -25.97 -6.98 -25.65
CA ASN A 16 -24.77 -6.59 -24.91
C ASN A 16 -24.77 -7.39 -23.60
N LYS A 17 -24.01 -8.48 -23.61
CA LYS A 17 -23.59 -9.19 -22.41
C LYS A 17 -22.43 -8.41 -21.78
N ILE A 18 -22.44 -8.41 -20.44
CA ILE A 18 -21.33 -8.07 -19.53
C ILE A 18 -21.22 -6.58 -19.19
N GLY A 19 -22.18 -6.11 -18.40
CA GLY A 19 -21.92 -5.19 -17.30
C GLY A 19 -22.30 -5.92 -16.01
N GLY A 20 -21.54 -6.96 -15.66
CA GLY A 20 -21.61 -7.50 -14.30
C GLY A 20 -21.20 -6.40 -13.31
N PRO A 21 -21.55 -6.52 -12.02
CA PRO A 21 -21.00 -5.62 -11.02
C PRO A 21 -19.47 -5.65 -11.20
N VAL A 22 -18.88 -4.50 -11.52
CA VAL A 22 -17.43 -4.35 -11.54
C VAL A 22 -16.97 -4.82 -10.18
N ASP A 23 -16.21 -5.91 -10.15
CA ASP A 23 -15.64 -6.50 -8.95
C ASP A 23 -14.80 -5.42 -8.25
N GLN A 24 -15.42 -4.67 -7.34
CA GLN A 24 -14.73 -3.74 -6.43
C GLN A 24 -13.69 -4.45 -5.54
N ARG A 25 -13.60 -5.78 -5.64
CA ARG A 25 -12.60 -6.62 -4.99
C ARG A 25 -11.19 -6.42 -5.57
N GLU A 26 -11.06 -6.08 -6.85
CA GLU A 26 -9.73 -5.87 -7.45
C GLU A 26 -9.13 -4.50 -7.11
N GLU A 27 -9.97 -3.52 -6.74
CA GLU A 27 -9.49 -2.16 -6.49
C GLU A 27 -8.62 -2.03 -5.24
N ASN A 28 -8.79 -2.89 -4.25
CA ASN A 28 -7.95 -2.94 -3.05
C ASN A 28 -7.03 -4.16 -3.01
N SER A 29 -6.64 -4.67 -4.19
CA SER A 29 -5.64 -5.74 -4.27
C SER A 29 -4.33 -5.30 -3.62
N VAL A 30 -3.87 -6.10 -2.64
CA VAL A 30 -2.59 -5.88 -1.97
C VAL A 30 -1.48 -6.23 -2.95
N ILE A 31 -0.60 -5.26 -3.21
CA ILE A 31 0.59 -5.42 -4.06
C ILE A 31 1.73 -6.01 -3.23
N LEU A 32 1.94 -5.48 -2.03
CA LEU A 32 3.00 -5.92 -1.12
C LEU A 32 2.50 -5.81 0.32
N GLN A 33 2.85 -6.80 1.15
CA GLN A 33 2.66 -6.70 2.59
C GLN A 33 3.78 -7.40 3.35
N GLY A 34 4.06 -6.93 4.55
CA GLY A 34 5.01 -7.61 5.43
C GLY A 34 5.59 -6.74 6.54
N PRO A 35 6.40 -7.36 7.41
CA PRO A 35 7.08 -6.65 8.47
C PRO A 35 8.19 -5.75 7.92
N ILE A 36 8.30 -4.54 8.46
CA ILE A 36 9.36 -3.58 8.16
C ILE A 36 9.98 -3.05 9.46
N SER A 37 11.20 -2.54 9.36
CA SER A 37 11.87 -1.80 10.42
C SER A 37 11.78 -0.31 10.12
N LYS A 38 11.07 0.45 10.96
CA LYS A 38 10.94 1.91 10.84
C LYS A 38 11.86 2.61 11.81
N PHE A 39 12.73 3.48 11.31
CA PHE A 39 13.51 4.38 12.16
C PHE A 39 12.66 5.58 12.61
N LEU A 40 12.64 5.85 13.91
CA LEU A 40 11.99 7.01 14.51
C LEU A 40 13.06 8.02 14.92
N SER A 41 13.19 9.10 14.14
CA SER A 41 14.19 10.14 14.38
C SER A 41 14.09 10.75 15.78
N LYS A 42 12.87 11.05 16.27
CA LYS A 42 12.63 11.67 17.58
C LYS A 42 13.30 10.92 18.73
N ASN A 43 13.27 9.59 18.70
CA ASN A 43 13.76 8.75 19.80
C ASN A 43 15.03 7.98 19.41
N HIS A 44 15.59 8.23 18.22
CA HIS A 44 16.74 7.51 17.65
C HIS A 44 16.62 5.98 17.81
N ASN A 45 15.42 5.45 17.50
CA ASN A 45 15.10 4.04 17.75
C ASN A 45 14.50 3.39 16.50
N ILE A 46 14.74 2.09 16.34
CA ILE A 46 14.15 1.27 15.29
C ILE A 46 13.00 0.47 15.89
N VAL A 47 11.83 0.57 15.27
CA VAL A 47 10.63 -0.15 15.68
C VAL A 47 10.13 -1.04 14.55
N LYS A 48 9.73 -2.26 14.87
CA LYS A 48 9.05 -3.14 13.90
C LYS A 48 7.64 -2.63 13.63
N ARG A 49 7.23 -2.64 12.37
CA ARG A 49 5.89 -2.27 11.89
C ARG A 49 5.44 -3.26 10.85
N TYR A 50 4.14 -3.25 10.54
CA TYR A 50 3.59 -4.05 9.45
C TYR A 50 3.10 -3.11 8.35
N LEU A 51 3.54 -3.35 7.12
CA LEU A 51 3.23 -2.51 5.97
C LEU A 51 2.28 -3.25 5.03
N ILE A 52 1.34 -2.51 4.45
CA ILE A 52 0.54 -2.92 3.30
C ILE A 52 0.65 -1.84 2.24
N LEU A 53 0.90 -2.26 1.00
CA LEU A 53 0.89 -1.44 -0.19
C LEU A 53 -0.21 -1.95 -1.12
N ASN A 54 -1.08 -1.07 -1.57
CA ASN A 54 -2.02 -1.34 -2.66
C ASN A 54 -1.86 -0.29 -3.76
N LYS A 55 -2.75 -0.30 -4.77
CA LYS A 55 -2.69 0.64 -5.91
C LYS A 55 -2.90 2.12 -5.54
N HIS A 56 -3.39 2.41 -4.34
CA HIS A 56 -3.80 3.75 -3.92
C HIS A 56 -2.86 4.36 -2.88
N ALA A 57 -2.44 3.57 -1.89
CA ALA A 57 -1.73 4.07 -0.73
C ALA A 57 -0.85 3.00 -0.08
N LEU A 58 0.07 3.50 0.73
CA LEU A 58 0.89 2.73 1.65
C LEU A 58 0.35 2.91 3.06
N PHE A 59 -0.01 1.80 3.69
CA PHE A 59 -0.57 1.71 5.03
C PHE A 59 0.46 1.11 5.97
N VAL A 60 0.65 1.73 7.14
CA VAL A 60 1.55 1.22 8.18
C VAL A 60 0.77 0.99 9.46
N TYR A 61 0.80 -0.25 9.94
CA TYR A 61 0.25 -0.69 11.21
C TYR A 61 1.35 -0.87 12.25
N LYS A 62 0.97 -0.84 13.52
CA LYS A 62 1.87 -1.12 14.64
C LYS A 62 2.55 -2.49 14.50
N ASP A 63 1.78 -3.51 14.17
CA ASP A 63 2.18 -4.91 13.99
C ASP A 63 1.08 -5.66 13.19
N GLU A 64 1.31 -6.94 12.89
CA GLU A 64 0.36 -7.79 12.16
C GLU A 64 -0.95 -8.03 12.93
N ILE A 65 -0.88 -8.11 14.26
CA ILE A 65 -2.05 -8.32 15.13
C ILE A 65 -2.97 -7.11 15.06
N ALA A 66 -2.41 -5.90 15.06
CA ALA A 66 -3.16 -4.65 14.94
C ALA A 66 -3.89 -4.55 13.59
N LEU A 67 -3.26 -5.00 12.51
CA LEU A 67 -3.92 -5.11 11.19
C LEU A 67 -5.12 -6.05 11.26
N GLN A 68 -4.95 -7.26 11.82
CA GLN A 68 -6.02 -8.25 11.90
C GLN A 68 -7.18 -7.79 12.80
N SER A 69 -6.85 -7.14 13.91
CA SER A 69 -7.84 -6.68 14.90
C SER A 69 -8.54 -5.40 14.46
N PHE A 70 -7.84 -4.49 13.80
CA PHE A 70 -8.31 -3.14 13.45
C PHE A 70 -7.87 -2.74 12.03
N PRO A 71 -8.38 -3.41 10.98
CA PRO A 71 -7.96 -3.18 9.59
C PRO A 71 -8.27 -1.76 9.07
N ASN A 72 -9.17 -1.02 9.72
CA ASN A 72 -9.53 0.33 9.33
C ASN A 72 -8.76 1.42 10.12
N ARG A 73 -7.80 1.03 10.98
CA ARG A 73 -7.05 1.97 11.85
C ARG A 73 -5.53 1.85 11.68
N PRO A 74 -5.00 2.10 10.47
CA PRO A 74 -3.56 2.23 10.26
C PRO A 74 -2.98 3.40 11.07
N ASN A 75 -1.74 3.25 11.55
CA ASN A 75 -1.02 4.32 12.24
C ASN A 75 -0.57 5.42 11.28
N VAL A 76 -0.29 5.06 10.02
CA VAL A 76 0.11 5.97 8.96
C VAL A 76 -0.55 5.53 7.66
N VAL A 77 -1.06 6.48 6.90
CA VAL A 77 -1.59 6.28 5.55
C VAL A 77 -0.91 7.28 4.63
N ILE A 78 -0.17 6.81 3.63
CA ILE A 78 0.51 7.65 2.65
C ILE A 78 -0.10 7.36 1.28
N PRO A 79 -0.95 8.25 0.74
CA PRO A 79 -1.40 8.15 -0.64
C PRO A 79 -0.22 8.14 -1.61
N LEU A 80 -0.26 7.29 -2.65
CA LEU A 80 0.87 7.13 -3.57
C LEU A 80 1.11 8.38 -4.41
N ASP A 81 0.06 9.13 -4.72
CA ASP A 81 0.13 10.42 -5.40
C ASP A 81 0.78 11.51 -4.55
N GLU A 82 0.90 11.33 -3.24
CA GLU A 82 1.58 12.26 -2.33
C GLU A 82 3.08 11.96 -2.17
N ILE A 83 3.57 10.85 -2.74
CA ILE A 83 4.99 10.51 -2.72
C ILE A 83 5.72 11.35 -3.78
N ALA A 84 6.65 12.19 -3.32
CA ALA A 84 7.50 12.99 -4.20
C ALA A 84 8.69 12.20 -4.73
N SER A 85 9.33 11.39 -3.89
CA SER A 85 10.45 10.53 -4.29
C SER A 85 10.66 9.39 -3.31
N VAL A 86 11.16 8.26 -3.80
CA VAL A 86 11.65 7.14 -2.99
C VAL A 86 13.16 7.04 -3.17
N ASN A 87 13.90 7.21 -2.08
CA ASN A 87 15.36 7.13 -2.08
C ASN A 87 15.81 5.86 -1.35
N GLN A 88 16.79 5.17 -1.91
CA GLN A 88 17.44 4.04 -1.26
C GLN A 88 18.82 4.50 -0.79
N ARG A 89 19.14 4.22 0.47
CA ARG A 89 20.43 4.55 1.08
C ARG A 89 20.98 3.33 1.80
N GLU A 90 22.25 3.06 1.54
CA GLU A 90 23.01 2.05 2.26
C GLU A 90 23.75 2.71 3.41
N PHE A 91 23.60 2.15 4.62
CA PHE A 91 24.32 2.60 5.79
C PHE A 91 25.15 1.45 6.36
N THR A 92 26.38 1.71 6.77
CA THR A 92 27.09 0.73 7.60
C THR A 92 26.31 0.57 8.90
N ALA A 93 25.82 -0.64 9.21
CA ALA A 93 24.88 -0.92 10.29
C ALA A 93 25.39 -0.42 11.67
N HIS A 94 26.71 -0.39 11.85
CA HIS A 94 27.38 0.19 13.02
C HIS A 94 27.03 1.67 13.26
N GLN A 95 26.76 2.46 12.22
CA GLN A 95 26.47 3.89 12.33
C GLN A 95 25.02 4.17 12.75
N MET A 96 24.06 3.32 12.39
CA MET A 96 22.63 3.51 12.72
C MET A 96 22.23 2.92 14.08
N LEU A 97 22.93 1.90 14.57
CA LEU A 97 22.49 1.09 15.70
C LEU A 97 23.24 1.39 17.01
N ARG A 98 23.73 2.63 17.21
CA ARG A 98 24.46 3.05 18.43
C ARG A 98 23.74 2.71 19.76
N ASN A 99 22.42 2.51 19.75
CA ASN A 99 21.62 2.23 20.94
C ASN A 99 21.08 0.79 21.05
N MET A 100 21.34 -0.11 20.09
CA MET A 100 20.97 -1.52 20.23
C MET A 100 22.07 -2.26 20.99
N LYS A 101 22.05 -2.13 22.32
CA LYS A 101 23.01 -2.71 23.27
C LYS A 101 23.22 -4.23 23.17
N ASN A 102 22.50 -4.96 22.32
CA ASN A 102 22.48 -6.43 22.30
C ASN A 102 22.50 -7.08 20.90
N GLN A 103 22.91 -6.39 19.85
CA GLN A 103 23.22 -7.06 18.58
C GLN A 103 24.69 -6.88 18.25
N SER A 104 25.44 -7.98 18.31
CA SER A 104 26.81 -8.08 17.81
C SER A 104 26.78 -7.97 16.28
N LEU A 105 26.53 -6.78 15.77
CA LEU A 105 26.63 -6.49 14.34
C LEU A 105 28.08 -6.73 13.94
N ARG A 106 28.30 -7.60 12.96
CA ARG A 106 29.65 -7.87 12.49
C ARG A 106 30.20 -6.62 11.82
N PRO A 107 31.48 -6.27 12.01
CA PRO A 107 32.11 -5.22 11.23
C PRO A 107 31.91 -5.51 9.73
N GLY A 108 31.22 -4.62 9.02
CA GLY A 108 30.94 -4.76 7.58
C GLY A 108 29.47 -5.02 7.20
N GLU A 109 28.56 -5.20 8.16
CA GLU A 109 27.12 -5.28 7.83
C GLU A 109 26.59 -3.94 7.32
N VAL A 110 25.83 -3.98 6.22
CA VAL A 110 25.19 -2.83 5.58
C VAL A 110 23.67 -2.94 5.79
N ALA A 111 23.07 -1.88 6.32
CA ALA A 111 21.63 -1.71 6.43
C ALA A 111 21.13 -0.95 5.20
N TYR A 112 20.22 -1.58 4.46
CA TYR A 112 19.50 -0.93 3.36
C TYR A 112 18.30 -0.19 3.93
N VAL A 113 18.28 1.13 3.75
CA VAL A 113 17.21 2.01 4.23
C VAL A 113 16.48 2.60 3.04
N MET A 114 15.16 2.54 3.09
CA MET A 114 14.29 3.20 2.13
C MET A 114 13.69 4.45 2.80
N GLU A 115 13.89 5.59 2.15
CA GLU A 115 13.39 6.90 2.57
C GLU A 115 12.32 7.36 1.59
N ILE A 116 11.12 7.62 2.11
CA ILE A 116 9.98 8.10 1.32
C ILE A 116 9.83 9.60 1.61
N ALA A 117 10.11 10.43 0.60
CA ALA A 117 9.87 11.86 0.66
C ALA A 117 8.47 12.19 0.13
N LEU A 118 7.74 13.03 0.85
CA LEU A 118 6.38 13.43 0.53
C LEU A 118 6.37 14.82 -0.15
N LYS A 119 5.33 15.10 -0.93
CA LYS A 119 5.16 16.42 -1.57
C LYS A 119 5.05 17.53 -0.52
N GLN A 120 5.52 18.72 -0.88
CA GLN A 120 5.35 19.92 -0.05
C GLN A 120 3.84 20.18 0.13
N GLY A 121 3.39 20.39 1.37
CA GLY A 121 1.97 20.56 1.67
C GLY A 121 1.27 19.34 2.26
N TYR A 122 1.88 18.14 2.14
CA TYR A 122 1.29 16.93 2.71
C TYR A 122 1.11 17.06 4.23
N ASN A 123 -0.10 16.78 4.71
CA ASN A 123 -0.50 16.86 6.11
C ASN A 123 -0.37 18.26 6.74
N GLN A 124 -0.29 19.32 5.92
CA GLN A 124 -0.49 20.68 6.42
C GLN A 124 -1.98 20.87 6.72
N ILE A 125 -2.30 21.02 8.00
CA ILE A 125 -3.61 21.52 8.42
C ILE A 125 -3.63 22.97 7.97
N ALA A 126 -4.51 23.32 7.02
CA ALA A 126 -4.76 24.71 6.67
C ALA A 126 -5.11 25.46 7.97
N GLN A 127 -4.27 26.40 8.38
CA GLN A 127 -4.50 27.28 9.52
C GLN A 127 -5.46 28.40 9.15
#